data_AF-A0A9D9G2H2-F1
#
_entry.id   AF-A0A9D9G2H2-F1
#
_cell.length_a   1.000
_cell.length_b   1.000
_cell.length_c   1.000
_cell.angle_alpha   90.00
_cell.angle_beta   90.00
_cell.angle_gamma   90.00
#
_symmetry.space_group_name_H-M   'P 1'
#
loop_
_entity.id
_entity.type
_entity.pdbx_description
1 polymer ?
#
loop_
_entity_poly.entity_id
_entity_poly.type
_entity_poly.pdbx_seq_one_letter_code
_entity_poly.pdbx_strand_id
1 'polypeptide(L)'
;MNKLKAANLYRSELIPVSGKLVERYNKCLTKMGFTETKLDHFSIDGIGWSPEIAEEKKDENYLCHGESNPHGILISPLQNKKPVYLPYHTFDREMMRLVFKTYGDKINDITRDSAICLDFDQGIDAFYEPLDVLKYQTVVIKFHLIDNLDHVRKEQLELIEKFKHGSNFIDEEIHQQLLHSAKKYGDLRERDLKLEDLFFETDSFYTKSFGGVYVLRDFITPIVVFEDKKWHKEAIKDTIHDVMIFHIDQPELMEKLRDHIIITYDLEEIVKTKRYERIKKFEFASHLSDTEHPIQSILADPILFKSYLNKVDIKTRKKVMSVERYLEKLETSNQYKIADIVDSDLFEAMHEPHSSLKPKHQDLIWKLLVNIAPKDVLFLYWYDKQEFYEQYDTWNESLQDWVIATIRNNI
;
A
#
# COMPACT_ATOMS: atom_id res chain seq x y z
N MET A 1 -16.86 -3.23 -9.49
CA MET A 1 -16.04 -2.00 -9.62
C MET A 1 -16.69 -0.69 -10.13
N ASN A 2 -17.62 -0.66 -11.13
CA ASN A 2 -18.09 0.62 -11.73
C ASN A 2 -18.70 1.64 -10.75
N LYS A 3 -19.46 1.18 -9.75
CA LYS A 3 -20.03 2.05 -8.72
C LYS A 3 -18.97 2.80 -7.90
N LEU A 4 -17.85 2.14 -7.57
CA LEU A 4 -16.72 2.76 -6.87
C LEU A 4 -16.02 3.83 -7.73
N LYS A 5 -15.86 3.58 -9.03
CA LYS A 5 -15.33 4.57 -9.98
C LYS A 5 -16.22 5.81 -10.02
N ALA A 6 -17.53 5.63 -10.16
CA ALA A 6 -18.50 6.73 -10.15
C ALA A 6 -18.50 7.52 -8.83
N ALA A 7 -18.18 6.86 -7.71
CA ALA A 7 -18.05 7.48 -6.40
C ALA A 7 -16.67 8.12 -6.12
N ASN A 8 -15.74 8.11 -7.08
CA ASN A 8 -14.33 8.51 -6.91
C ASN A 8 -13.58 7.74 -5.83
N LEU A 9 -14.03 6.53 -5.48
CA LEU A 9 -13.42 5.67 -4.47
C LEU A 9 -12.42 4.66 -5.05
N TYR A 10 -12.33 4.55 -6.38
CA TYR A 10 -11.44 3.62 -7.07
C TYR A 10 -10.47 4.36 -8.00
N ARG A 11 -9.18 4.31 -7.69
CA ARG A 11 -8.07 4.77 -8.55
C ARG A 11 -8.27 6.20 -9.14
N SER A 12 -8.83 7.12 -8.35
CA SER A 12 -9.28 8.45 -8.80
C SER A 12 -8.18 9.50 -8.98
N GLU A 13 -6.99 9.30 -8.44
CA GLU A 13 -5.89 10.30 -8.45
C GLU A 13 -4.72 9.94 -9.37
N LEU A 14 -4.92 8.98 -10.28
CA LEU A 14 -3.90 8.62 -11.28
C LEU A 14 -3.58 9.80 -12.20
N ILE A 15 -2.34 9.84 -12.67
CA ILE A 15 -1.84 10.87 -13.58
C ILE A 15 -1.92 10.32 -15.00
N PRO A 16 -2.65 10.99 -15.92
CA PRO A 16 -2.69 10.56 -17.32
C PRO A 16 -1.33 10.80 -18.00
N VAL A 17 -0.91 9.81 -18.78
CA VAL A 17 0.35 9.77 -19.53
C VAL A 17 0.01 9.57 -21.01
N SER A 18 0.57 10.44 -21.86
CA SER A 18 0.31 10.41 -23.31
C SER A 18 1.46 11.02 -24.10
N GLY A 19 1.56 10.67 -25.38
CA GLY A 19 2.54 11.25 -26.31
C GLY A 19 3.98 10.98 -25.88
N LYS A 20 4.83 12.01 -25.85
CA LYS A 20 6.27 11.87 -25.52
C LYS A 20 6.54 11.25 -24.14
N LEU A 21 5.61 11.36 -23.19
CA LEU A 21 5.78 10.75 -21.88
C LEU A 21 5.72 9.22 -21.93
N VAL A 22 4.98 8.65 -22.89
CA VAL A 22 4.95 7.19 -23.13
C VAL A 22 6.30 6.71 -23.61
N GLU A 23 6.93 7.43 -24.55
CA GLU A 23 8.28 7.10 -25.02
C GLU A 23 9.29 7.10 -23.87
N ARG A 24 9.23 8.12 -22.99
CA ARG A 24 10.09 8.18 -21.79
C ARG A 24 9.84 7.02 -20.84
N TYR A 25 8.58 6.69 -20.60
CA TYR A 25 8.20 5.58 -19.75
C TYR A 25 8.70 4.24 -20.32
N ASN A 26 8.56 4.02 -21.63
CA ASN A 26 9.10 2.83 -22.29
C ASN A 26 10.62 2.76 -22.22
N LYS A 27 11.34 3.89 -22.35
CA LYS A 27 12.78 3.92 -22.10
C LYS A 27 13.14 3.53 -20.66
N CYS A 28 12.36 3.95 -19.66
CA CYS A 28 12.53 3.50 -18.27
C CYS A 28 12.39 1.98 -18.17
N LEU A 29 11.32 1.42 -18.74
CA LEU A 29 11.05 -0.02 -18.73
C LEU A 29 12.21 -0.80 -19.34
N THR A 30 12.63 -0.43 -20.56
CA THR A 30 13.73 -1.09 -21.26
C THR A 30 15.06 -0.97 -20.50
N LYS A 31 15.34 0.19 -19.88
CA LYS A 31 16.56 0.38 -19.06
C LYS A 31 16.59 -0.53 -17.85
N MET A 32 15.43 -0.80 -17.24
CA MET A 32 15.31 -1.70 -16.11
C MET A 32 15.28 -3.17 -16.53
N GLY A 33 15.11 -3.50 -17.82
CA GLY A 33 15.03 -4.88 -18.30
C GLY A 33 13.60 -5.39 -18.52
N PHE A 34 12.60 -4.51 -18.41
CA PHE A 34 11.21 -4.83 -18.71
C PHE A 34 10.87 -4.62 -20.19
N THR A 35 9.81 -5.30 -20.64
CA THR A 35 9.24 -5.09 -21.97
C THR A 35 8.52 -3.74 -22.08
N GLU A 36 8.57 -3.11 -23.24
CA GLU A 36 7.82 -1.87 -23.51
C GLU A 36 6.30 -2.14 -23.53
N THR A 37 5.51 -1.15 -23.10
CA THR A 37 4.05 -1.18 -23.28
C THR A 37 3.68 -0.79 -24.71
N LYS A 38 2.61 -1.39 -25.22
CA LYS A 38 2.02 -1.05 -26.53
C LYS A 38 0.93 0.02 -26.42
N LEU A 39 0.64 0.52 -25.21
CA LEU A 39 -0.40 1.50 -24.97
C LEU A 39 0.08 2.91 -25.31
N ASP A 40 -0.69 3.62 -26.13
CA ASP A 40 -0.42 5.03 -26.48
C ASP A 40 -0.85 6.01 -25.38
N HIS A 41 -1.74 5.56 -24.49
CA HIS A 41 -2.32 6.35 -23.39
C HIS A 41 -2.59 5.44 -22.19
N PHE A 42 -2.13 5.83 -21.00
CA PHE A 42 -2.35 5.11 -19.74
C PHE A 42 -2.24 6.08 -18.56
N SER A 43 -2.52 5.61 -17.35
CA SER A 43 -2.43 6.44 -16.15
C SER A 43 -1.45 5.82 -15.15
N ILE A 44 -0.69 6.65 -14.43
CA ILE A 44 0.29 6.19 -13.42
C ILE A 44 -0.02 6.72 -12.03
N ASP A 45 0.44 6.00 -11.02
CA ASP A 45 0.35 6.40 -9.61
C ASP A 45 1.60 7.16 -9.13
N GLY A 46 1.71 7.36 -7.81
CA GLY A 46 2.83 8.07 -7.20
C GLY A 46 4.22 7.43 -7.43
N ILE A 47 4.32 6.10 -7.55
CA ILE A 47 5.59 5.40 -7.80
C ILE A 47 5.87 5.17 -9.29
N GLY A 48 4.86 5.40 -10.13
CA GLY A 48 4.93 5.19 -11.57
C GLY A 48 4.28 3.89 -12.04
N TRP A 49 3.54 3.19 -11.18
CA TRP A 49 2.78 2.00 -11.53
C TRP A 49 1.49 2.37 -12.28
N SER A 50 1.16 1.62 -13.33
CA SER A 50 -0.05 1.79 -14.13
C SER A 50 -0.94 0.54 -14.06
N PRO A 51 -2.23 0.70 -13.73
CA PRO A 51 -3.17 -0.41 -13.77
C PRO A 51 -3.42 -0.93 -15.19
N GLU A 52 -3.39 -0.05 -16.20
CA GLU A 52 -3.63 -0.46 -17.59
C GLU A 52 -2.46 -1.30 -18.13
N ILE A 53 -1.22 -0.95 -17.78
CA ILE A 53 -0.03 -1.73 -18.14
C ILE A 53 -0.01 -3.06 -17.38
N ALA A 54 -0.39 -3.07 -16.10
CA ALA A 54 -0.51 -4.31 -15.33
C ALA A 54 -1.51 -5.29 -15.98
N GLU A 55 -2.65 -4.79 -16.47
CA GLU A 55 -3.65 -5.59 -17.20
C GLU A 55 -3.11 -6.08 -18.56
N GLU A 56 -2.42 -5.21 -19.31
CA GLU A 56 -1.77 -5.59 -20.59
C GLU A 56 -0.77 -6.73 -20.39
N LYS A 57 0.08 -6.64 -19.37
CA LYS A 57 1.14 -7.60 -19.09
C LYS A 57 0.66 -8.83 -18.31
N LYS A 58 -0.57 -8.79 -17.78
CA LYS A 58 -1.13 -9.79 -16.84
C LYS A 58 -0.23 -10.00 -15.61
N ASP A 59 0.38 -8.92 -15.16
CA ASP A 59 1.30 -8.91 -14.03
C ASP A 59 1.08 -7.62 -13.23
N GLU A 60 0.53 -7.76 -12.03
CA GLU A 60 0.29 -6.63 -11.14
C GLU A 60 1.59 -5.99 -10.65
N ASN A 61 2.67 -6.76 -10.56
CA ASN A 61 3.95 -6.31 -10.03
C ASN A 61 5.00 -6.13 -11.15
N TYR A 62 4.59 -5.74 -12.36
CA TYR A 62 5.47 -5.63 -13.53
C TYR A 62 6.66 -4.66 -13.38
N LEU A 63 6.67 -3.81 -12.33
CA LEU A 63 7.79 -2.94 -11.98
C LEU A 63 8.77 -3.58 -10.99
N CYS A 64 8.61 -4.86 -10.66
CA CYS A 64 9.47 -5.57 -9.74
C CYS A 64 10.19 -6.72 -10.47
N HIS A 65 11.50 -6.87 -10.24
CA HIS A 65 12.21 -8.08 -10.64
C HIS A 65 12.07 -9.12 -9.52
N GLY A 66 10.97 -9.88 -9.58
CA GLY A 66 10.60 -10.80 -8.51
C GLY A 66 10.20 -10.06 -7.23
N GLU A 67 10.28 -10.75 -6.10
CA GLU A 67 9.78 -10.24 -4.81
C GLU A 67 10.76 -9.28 -4.10
N SER A 68 12.05 -9.30 -4.45
CA SER A 68 13.10 -8.57 -3.72
C SER A 68 13.43 -7.19 -4.31
N ASN A 69 13.12 -6.96 -5.58
CA ASN A 69 13.66 -5.83 -6.34
C ASN A 69 12.55 -4.95 -6.92
N PRO A 70 11.88 -4.12 -6.10
CA PRO A 70 10.91 -3.15 -6.60
C PRO A 70 11.63 -1.97 -7.27
N HIS A 71 11.05 -1.47 -8.34
CA HIS A 71 11.50 -0.26 -9.01
C HIS A 71 10.38 0.78 -9.12
N GLY A 72 10.79 2.04 -9.26
CA GLY A 72 9.89 3.16 -9.52
C GLY A 72 10.24 3.91 -10.79
N ILE A 73 9.25 4.60 -11.36
CA ILE A 73 9.43 5.45 -12.54
C ILE A 73 8.90 6.85 -12.21
N LEU A 74 9.79 7.84 -12.30
CA LEU A 74 9.44 9.25 -12.17
C LEU A 74 9.53 9.94 -13.54
N ILE A 75 8.38 10.28 -14.09
CA ILE A 75 8.25 10.99 -15.38
C ILE A 75 7.62 12.38 -15.23
N SER A 76 7.07 12.70 -14.06
CA SER A 76 6.38 13.97 -13.82
C SER A 76 6.49 14.45 -12.36
N PRO A 77 6.64 15.77 -12.11
CA PRO A 77 6.57 16.31 -10.75
C PRO A 77 5.17 16.18 -10.14
N LEU A 78 4.14 15.93 -10.95
CA LEU A 78 2.78 15.70 -10.49
C LEU A 78 2.63 14.42 -9.66
N GLN A 79 3.60 13.50 -9.73
CA GLN A 79 3.65 12.30 -8.89
C GLN A 79 3.89 12.63 -7.40
N ASN A 80 4.35 13.85 -7.09
CA ASN A 80 4.51 14.29 -5.71
C ASN A 80 3.18 14.25 -4.95
N LYS A 81 3.18 13.63 -3.76
CA LYS A 81 2.03 13.43 -2.88
C LYS A 81 0.87 12.60 -3.45
N LYS A 82 1.05 12.00 -4.63
CA LYS A 82 0.04 11.09 -5.18
C LYS A 82 -0.01 9.76 -4.43
N PRO A 83 -1.19 9.12 -4.34
CA PRO A 83 -1.29 7.82 -3.70
C PRO A 83 -0.49 6.78 -4.49
N VAL A 84 0.13 5.86 -3.74
CA VAL A 84 0.66 4.60 -4.27
C VAL A 84 -0.44 3.56 -4.07
N TYR A 85 -1.02 3.10 -5.17
CA TYR A 85 -2.21 2.24 -5.14
C TYR A 85 -1.87 0.79 -4.85
N LEU A 86 -0.72 0.33 -5.35
CA LEU A 86 -0.24 -1.03 -5.16
C LEU A 86 1.16 -1.02 -4.50
N PRO A 87 1.28 -0.53 -3.25
CA PRO A 87 2.55 -0.60 -2.55
C PRO A 87 2.93 -2.07 -2.33
N TYR A 88 4.19 -2.39 -2.60
CA TYR A 88 4.75 -3.70 -2.32
C TYR A 88 5.12 -3.81 -0.83
N HIS A 89 5.63 -2.71 -0.26
CA HIS A 89 5.86 -2.52 1.17
C HIS A 89 5.05 -1.36 1.73
N THR A 90 4.65 -1.43 3.01
CA THR A 90 3.94 -0.30 3.66
C THR A 90 4.75 1.00 3.68
N PHE A 91 6.08 0.92 3.63
CA PHE A 91 6.98 2.08 3.61
C PHE A 91 7.23 2.68 2.22
N ASP A 92 6.76 2.06 1.12
CA ASP A 92 6.98 2.58 -0.25
C ASP A 92 6.46 4.02 -0.41
N ARG A 93 5.32 4.32 0.20
CA ARG A 93 4.73 5.67 0.23
C ARG A 93 5.65 6.68 0.92
N GLU A 94 6.38 6.24 1.93
CA GLU A 94 7.30 7.09 2.70
C GLU A 94 8.61 7.30 1.97
N MET A 95 9.13 6.27 1.31
CA MET A 95 10.28 6.40 0.41
C MET A 95 10.00 7.44 -0.67
N MET A 96 8.83 7.38 -1.31
CA MET A 96 8.45 8.38 -2.31
C MET A 96 8.32 9.79 -1.71
N ARG A 97 7.76 9.93 -0.50
CA ARG A 97 7.72 11.22 0.20
C ARG A 97 9.12 11.74 0.51
N LEU A 98 10.05 10.88 0.91
CA LEU A 98 11.45 11.25 1.17
C LEU A 98 12.13 11.72 -0.12
N VAL A 99 11.99 10.97 -1.22
CA VAL A 99 12.53 11.32 -2.55
C VAL A 99 12.07 12.71 -2.98
N PHE A 100 10.77 12.98 -2.94
CA PHE A 100 10.24 14.30 -3.33
C PHE A 100 10.56 15.42 -2.34
N LYS A 101 10.71 15.11 -1.04
CA LYS A 101 11.12 16.09 -0.03
C LYS A 101 12.57 16.54 -0.24
N THR A 102 13.47 15.60 -0.58
CA THR A 102 14.90 15.89 -0.74
C THR A 102 15.23 16.45 -2.12
N TYR A 103 14.63 15.90 -3.17
CA TYR A 103 14.99 16.21 -4.56
C TYR A 103 13.84 16.80 -5.39
N GLY A 104 12.76 17.28 -4.80
CA GLY A 104 11.58 17.79 -5.53
C GLY A 104 11.90 18.80 -6.63
N ASP A 105 12.78 19.78 -6.33
CA ASP A 105 13.18 20.79 -7.32
C ASP A 105 14.03 20.20 -8.46
N LYS A 106 14.93 19.26 -8.13
CA LYS A 106 15.76 18.57 -9.13
C LYS A 106 14.92 17.64 -10.00
N ILE A 107 13.98 16.89 -9.42
CA ILE A 107 13.04 16.03 -10.14
C ILE A 107 12.20 16.88 -11.09
N ASN A 108 11.71 18.04 -10.63
CA ASN A 108 10.96 18.96 -11.48
C ASN A 108 11.78 19.50 -12.66
N ASP A 109 13.08 19.76 -12.48
CA ASP A 109 13.94 20.15 -13.58
C ASP A 109 14.17 18.98 -14.55
N ILE A 110 14.67 17.84 -14.04
CA ILE A 110 15.03 16.65 -14.83
C ILE A 110 13.84 16.10 -15.64
N THR A 111 12.65 16.06 -15.04
CA THR A 111 11.46 15.48 -15.70
C THR A 111 10.88 16.35 -16.83
N ARG A 112 11.40 17.56 -17.05
CA ARG A 112 11.02 18.39 -18.21
C ARG A 112 11.41 17.72 -19.52
N ASP A 113 12.62 17.21 -19.58
CA ASP A 113 13.25 16.68 -20.79
C ASP A 113 13.55 15.18 -20.71
N SER A 114 13.66 14.61 -19.51
CA SER A 114 13.96 13.19 -19.27
C SER A 114 13.00 12.56 -18.25
N ALA A 115 13.39 11.40 -17.73
CA ALA A 115 12.73 10.69 -16.65
C ALA A 115 13.76 9.90 -15.83
N ILE A 116 13.37 9.53 -14.61
CA ILE A 116 14.24 8.94 -13.59
C ILE A 116 13.71 7.56 -13.25
N CYS A 117 14.54 6.53 -13.36
CA CYS A 117 14.26 5.23 -12.77
C CYS A 117 14.74 5.25 -11.32
N LEU A 118 13.89 4.80 -10.41
CA LEU A 118 14.22 4.57 -9.01
C LEU A 118 14.50 3.08 -8.82
N ASP A 119 15.62 2.78 -8.20
CA ASP A 119 15.99 1.43 -7.79
C ASP A 119 16.04 1.38 -6.26
N PHE A 120 15.22 0.50 -5.67
CA PHE A 120 15.08 0.35 -4.22
C PHE A 120 15.88 -0.87 -3.77
N ASP A 121 17.20 -0.65 -3.64
CA ASP A 121 18.15 -1.70 -3.30
C ASP A 121 18.14 -1.96 -1.79
N GLN A 122 17.82 -3.19 -1.40
CA GLN A 122 17.78 -3.63 -0.01
C GLN A 122 19.04 -4.41 0.40
N GLY A 123 20.02 -4.55 -0.51
CA GLY A 123 21.19 -5.40 -0.34
C GLY A 123 20.87 -6.90 -0.42
N ILE A 124 19.74 -7.25 -1.05
CA ILE A 124 19.26 -8.63 -1.19
C ILE A 124 19.03 -8.90 -2.67
N ASP A 125 19.90 -9.69 -3.28
CA ASP A 125 19.78 -10.04 -4.71
C ASP A 125 18.52 -10.88 -4.99
N ALA A 126 18.23 -11.82 -4.09
CA ALA A 126 17.07 -12.72 -4.14
C ALA A 126 16.74 -13.29 -2.76
N PHE A 127 15.46 -13.56 -2.55
CA PHE A 127 15.00 -14.33 -1.40
C PHE A 127 15.24 -15.82 -1.56
N TYR A 128 15.80 -16.45 -0.53
CA TYR A 128 15.98 -17.89 -0.45
C TYR A 128 15.10 -18.50 0.63
N GLU A 129 14.93 -17.80 1.76
CA GLU A 129 14.19 -18.28 2.92
C GLU A 129 13.15 -17.24 3.39
N PRO A 130 11.99 -17.65 3.93
CA PRO A 130 10.93 -16.73 4.36
C PRO A 130 11.37 -15.68 5.38
N LEU A 131 12.34 -15.99 6.23
CA LEU A 131 12.86 -15.07 7.25
C LEU A 131 13.94 -14.13 6.72
N ASP A 132 14.33 -14.23 5.45
CA ASP A 132 15.17 -13.23 4.80
C ASP A 132 14.53 -11.83 4.81
N VAL A 133 13.21 -11.74 4.97
CA VAL A 133 12.48 -10.48 5.20
C VAL A 133 12.97 -9.72 6.44
N LEU A 134 13.61 -10.40 7.40
CA LEU A 134 14.19 -9.77 8.58
C LEU A 134 15.47 -8.98 8.25
N LYS A 135 16.13 -9.27 7.12
CA LYS A 135 17.36 -8.58 6.68
C LYS A 135 17.11 -7.16 6.19
N TYR A 136 15.87 -6.80 5.88
CA TYR A 136 15.47 -5.46 5.47
C TYR A 136 15.76 -4.46 6.59
N GLN A 137 16.91 -3.82 6.66
CA GLN A 137 17.14 -2.77 7.66
C GLN A 137 17.16 -1.40 7.01
N THR A 138 17.91 -1.28 5.94
CA THR A 138 18.10 -0.05 5.20
C THR A 138 17.84 -0.28 3.73
N VAL A 139 17.00 0.55 3.13
CA VAL A 139 16.79 0.60 1.68
C VAL A 139 17.60 1.75 1.12
N VAL A 140 18.44 1.45 0.13
CA VAL A 140 19.21 2.43 -0.63
C VAL A 140 18.42 2.78 -1.88
N ILE A 141 17.95 4.02 -1.96
CA ILE A 141 17.23 4.55 -3.11
C ILE A 141 18.26 5.11 -4.09
N LYS A 142 18.48 4.38 -5.18
CA LYS A 142 19.37 4.76 -6.28
C LYS A 142 18.59 5.43 -7.40
N PHE A 143 19.21 6.41 -8.04
CA PHE A 143 18.61 7.19 -9.11
C PHE A 143 19.33 6.92 -10.43
N HIS A 144 18.58 6.52 -11.45
CA HIS A 144 19.13 6.30 -12.77
C HIS A 144 18.42 7.18 -13.81
N LEU A 145 19.15 8.13 -14.38
CA LEU A 145 18.64 9.00 -15.44
C LEU A 145 18.55 8.25 -16.78
N ILE A 146 17.49 8.50 -17.54
CA ILE A 146 17.38 8.02 -18.91
C ILE A 146 18.34 8.82 -19.83
N ASP A 147 18.78 8.18 -20.92
CA ASP A 147 19.68 8.75 -21.94
C ASP A 147 21.08 9.14 -21.40
N ASN A 148 21.47 8.65 -20.21
CA ASN A 148 22.76 8.94 -19.58
C ASN A 148 23.09 10.44 -19.58
N LEU A 149 22.12 11.28 -19.22
CA LEU A 149 22.27 12.74 -19.21
C LEU A 149 23.52 13.22 -18.45
N ASP A 150 23.95 12.49 -17.41
CA ASP A 150 25.20 12.78 -16.70
C ASP A 150 26.43 12.63 -17.61
N HIS A 151 26.48 11.58 -18.42
CA HIS A 151 27.53 11.37 -19.40
C HIS A 151 27.50 12.45 -20.48
N VAL A 152 26.30 12.77 -20.99
CA VAL A 152 26.11 13.83 -22.00
C VAL A 152 26.54 15.19 -21.46
N ARG A 153 26.24 15.50 -20.19
CA ARG A 153 26.71 16.72 -19.54
C ARG A 153 28.23 16.75 -19.44
N LYS A 154 28.85 15.64 -19.07
CA LYS A 154 30.32 15.54 -19.01
C LYS A 154 30.95 15.78 -20.39
N GLU A 155 30.42 15.15 -21.44
CA GLU A 155 30.84 15.38 -22.82
C GLU A 155 30.65 16.85 -23.25
N GLN A 156 29.53 17.48 -22.91
CA GLN A 156 29.30 18.91 -23.20
C GLN A 156 30.36 19.79 -22.51
N LEU A 157 30.69 19.52 -21.25
CA LEU A 157 31.72 20.26 -20.52
C LEU A 157 33.11 20.04 -21.14
N GLU A 158 33.45 18.81 -21.51
CA GLU A 158 34.71 18.50 -22.21
C GLU A 158 34.80 19.20 -23.57
N LEU A 159 33.70 19.24 -24.34
CA LEU A 159 33.61 19.98 -25.60
C LEU A 159 33.79 21.48 -25.40
N ILE A 160 33.24 22.04 -24.32
CA ILE A 160 33.40 23.46 -23.97
C ILE A 160 34.84 23.77 -23.56
N GLU A 161 35.46 22.91 -22.77
CA GLU A 161 36.88 23.07 -22.39
C GLU A 161 37.78 22.94 -23.63
N LYS A 162 37.50 21.98 -24.52
CA LYS A 162 38.18 21.86 -25.81
C LYS A 162 38.01 23.13 -26.65
N PHE A 163 36.80 23.67 -26.73
CA PHE A 163 36.50 24.92 -27.44
C PHE A 163 37.27 26.13 -26.88
N LYS A 164 37.39 26.23 -25.55
CA LYS A 164 38.13 27.30 -24.87
C LYS A 164 39.66 27.14 -24.96
N HIS A 165 40.16 25.97 -25.35
CA HIS A 165 41.59 25.70 -25.37
C HIS A 165 42.27 26.24 -26.64
N GLY A 166 43.24 27.15 -26.47
CA GLY A 166 44.05 27.67 -27.58
C GLY A 166 43.24 28.41 -28.65
N SER A 167 43.40 28.02 -29.91
CA SER A 167 42.68 28.57 -31.06
C SER A 167 41.49 27.71 -31.51
N ASN A 168 41.02 26.76 -30.69
CA ASN A 168 39.90 25.88 -31.06
C ASN A 168 38.58 26.64 -31.24
N PHE A 169 38.49 27.90 -30.79
CA PHE A 169 37.31 28.74 -30.95
C PHE A 169 37.00 29.14 -32.41
N ILE A 170 37.95 28.97 -33.34
CA ILE A 170 37.71 29.19 -34.79
C ILE A 170 37.41 27.89 -35.54
N ASP A 171 37.46 26.73 -34.87
CA ASP A 171 37.23 25.44 -35.49
C ASP A 171 35.73 25.20 -35.73
N GLU A 172 35.33 25.21 -37.00
CA GLU A 172 33.94 24.97 -37.41
C GLU A 172 33.43 23.57 -37.06
N GLU A 173 34.31 22.57 -36.94
CA GLU A 173 33.90 21.21 -36.55
C GLU A 173 33.46 21.18 -35.08
N ILE A 174 34.19 21.87 -34.21
CA ILE A 174 33.82 22.01 -32.78
C ILE A 174 32.52 22.81 -32.64
N HIS A 175 32.33 23.86 -33.45
CA HIS A 175 31.06 24.59 -33.50
C HIS A 175 29.88 23.68 -33.87
N GLN A 176 30.04 22.81 -34.87
CA GLN A 176 28.99 21.88 -35.27
C GLN A 176 28.70 20.83 -34.19
N GLN A 177 29.74 20.30 -33.52
CA GLN A 177 29.58 19.36 -32.41
C GLN A 177 28.80 19.99 -31.25
N LEU A 178 29.13 21.23 -30.86
CA LEU A 178 28.41 21.98 -29.83
C LEU A 178 26.95 22.25 -30.24
N LEU A 179 26.72 22.68 -31.49
CA LEU A 179 25.38 22.96 -31.99
C LEU A 179 24.51 21.70 -32.06
N HIS A 180 25.08 20.57 -32.46
CA HIS A 180 24.39 19.28 -32.49
C HIS A 180 24.00 18.84 -31.08
N SER A 181 24.94 18.92 -30.14
CA SER A 181 24.68 18.57 -28.74
C SER A 181 23.58 19.44 -28.12
N ALA A 182 23.66 20.76 -28.32
CA ALA A 182 22.66 21.71 -27.82
C ALA A 182 21.27 21.50 -28.44
N LYS A 183 21.17 21.18 -29.74
CA LYS A 183 19.89 20.88 -30.39
C LYS A 183 19.25 19.59 -29.90
N LYS A 184 20.07 18.59 -29.57
CA LYS A 184 19.60 17.26 -29.18
C LYS A 184 19.22 17.17 -27.70
N TYR A 185 20.03 17.75 -26.82
CA TYR A 185 19.91 17.60 -25.37
C TYR A 185 19.65 18.90 -24.61
N GLY A 186 19.65 20.05 -25.29
CA GLY A 186 19.57 21.35 -24.64
C GLY A 186 20.89 21.77 -23.99
N ASP A 187 20.81 22.81 -23.16
CA ASP A 187 21.95 23.33 -22.39
C ASP A 187 22.01 22.68 -21.01
N LEU A 188 23.04 21.86 -20.77
CA LEU A 188 23.22 21.13 -19.51
C LEU A 188 24.31 21.73 -18.62
N ARG A 189 24.91 22.88 -18.99
CA ARG A 189 26.09 23.45 -18.32
C ARG A 189 25.83 23.71 -16.83
N GLU A 190 24.74 24.42 -16.54
CA GLU A 190 24.38 24.84 -15.19
C GLU A 190 23.38 23.92 -14.49
N ARG A 191 22.90 22.85 -15.16
CA ARG A 191 21.90 21.95 -14.57
C ARG A 191 22.53 21.03 -13.53
N ASP A 192 22.00 21.02 -12.32
CA ASP A 192 22.38 20.07 -11.30
C ASP A 192 21.58 18.77 -11.42
N LEU A 193 22.14 17.83 -12.17
CA LEU A 193 21.56 16.51 -12.42
C LEU A 193 21.98 15.47 -11.38
N LYS A 194 22.84 15.83 -10.41
CA LYS A 194 23.37 14.88 -9.44
C LYS A 194 22.31 14.58 -8.37
N LEU A 195 21.85 13.33 -8.36
CA LEU A 195 21.01 12.77 -7.32
C LEU A 195 21.86 11.77 -6.53
N GLU A 196 22.18 12.10 -5.27
CA GLU A 196 22.90 11.18 -4.39
C GLU A 196 21.94 10.16 -3.81
N ASP A 197 22.44 8.94 -3.58
CA ASP A 197 21.67 7.84 -3.02
C ASP A 197 21.04 8.26 -1.68
N LEU A 198 19.79 7.90 -1.47
CA LEU A 198 19.09 8.13 -0.20
C LEU A 198 19.05 6.84 0.60
N PHE A 199 19.24 6.95 1.91
CA PHE A 199 19.13 5.83 2.83
C PHE A 199 17.82 5.96 3.59
N PHE A 200 17.01 4.91 3.54
CA PHE A 200 15.75 4.82 4.27
C PHE A 200 15.83 3.68 5.28
N GLU A 201 15.81 4.02 6.56
CA GLU A 201 15.74 3.03 7.65
C GLU A 201 14.31 2.52 7.80
N THR A 202 14.16 1.20 7.79
CA THR A 202 12.88 0.51 7.93
C THR A 202 12.64 0.11 9.39
N ASP A 203 11.41 0.27 9.85
CA ASP A 203 10.95 -0.12 11.19
C ASP A 203 10.10 -1.41 11.10
N SER A 204 8.89 -1.38 11.65
CA SER A 204 7.91 -2.45 11.47
C SER A 204 7.14 -2.21 10.18
N PHE A 205 6.98 -3.25 9.35
CA PHE A 205 6.34 -3.10 8.04
C PHE A 205 5.56 -4.34 7.62
N TYR A 206 4.80 -4.20 6.55
CA TYR A 206 4.21 -5.30 5.80
C TYR A 206 4.80 -5.35 4.40
N THR A 207 5.05 -6.57 3.90
CA THR A 207 5.49 -6.85 2.54
C THR A 207 4.60 -7.89 1.88
N LYS A 208 4.41 -7.79 0.57
CA LYS A 208 3.71 -8.80 -0.24
C LYS A 208 4.55 -10.04 -0.54
N SER A 209 5.86 -10.00 -0.27
CA SER A 209 6.74 -11.16 -0.44
C SER A 209 6.18 -12.37 0.31
N PHE A 210 6.44 -13.57 -0.20
CA PHE A 210 5.96 -14.82 0.39
C PHE A 210 4.44 -14.84 0.64
N GLY A 211 3.66 -14.17 -0.22
CA GLY A 211 2.20 -14.13 -0.11
C GLY A 211 1.66 -13.27 1.04
N GLY A 212 2.46 -12.37 1.62
CA GLY A 212 2.04 -11.44 2.65
C GLY A 212 2.66 -11.73 4.02
N VAL A 213 3.51 -10.81 4.49
CA VAL A 213 4.23 -10.93 5.76
C VAL A 213 4.25 -9.61 6.51
N TYR A 214 3.85 -9.65 7.79
CA TYR A 214 4.06 -8.55 8.74
C TYR A 214 5.33 -8.80 9.54
N VAL A 215 6.18 -7.79 9.65
CA VAL A 215 7.40 -7.80 10.44
C VAL A 215 7.30 -6.71 11.49
N LEU A 216 7.20 -7.11 12.76
CA LEU A 216 7.01 -6.24 13.92
C LEU A 216 8.28 -6.25 14.79
N ARG A 217 9.11 -5.19 14.72
CA ARG A 217 10.46 -5.17 15.30
C ARG A 217 10.62 -4.41 16.60
N ASP A 218 9.78 -3.40 16.86
CA ASP A 218 9.90 -2.51 18.03
C ASP A 218 9.34 -3.15 19.33
N PHE A 219 9.47 -4.46 19.49
CA PHE A 219 8.92 -5.24 20.60
C PHE A 219 10.00 -6.11 21.26
N ILE A 220 9.75 -6.63 22.47
CA ILE A 220 10.73 -7.41 23.26
C ILE A 220 11.36 -8.55 22.44
N THR A 221 10.53 -9.23 21.66
CA THR A 221 10.94 -10.20 20.64
C THR A 221 10.22 -9.84 19.36
N PRO A 222 10.90 -9.79 18.19
CA PRO A 222 10.24 -9.49 16.93
C PRO A 222 9.15 -10.51 16.62
N ILE A 223 8.01 -10.02 16.11
CA ILE A 223 6.89 -10.86 15.71
C ILE A 223 6.81 -10.85 14.18
N VAL A 224 6.73 -12.04 13.59
CA VAL A 224 6.52 -12.23 12.16
C VAL A 224 5.17 -12.91 11.95
N VAL A 225 4.28 -12.30 11.18
CA VAL A 225 2.96 -12.85 10.89
C VAL A 225 2.86 -13.13 9.40
N PHE A 226 2.60 -14.39 9.05
CA PHE A 226 2.42 -14.83 7.66
C PHE A 226 0.92 -14.94 7.33
N GLU A 227 0.53 -14.40 6.17
CA GLU A 227 -0.81 -14.61 5.59
C GLU A 227 -0.88 -15.98 4.87
N ASP A 228 0.24 -16.44 4.30
CA ASP A 228 0.29 -17.71 3.57
C ASP A 228 0.69 -18.92 4.46
N LYS A 229 -0.14 -19.97 4.40
CA LYS A 229 0.03 -21.21 5.19
C LYS A 229 1.27 -22.03 4.81
N LYS A 230 1.69 -21.99 3.55
CA LYS A 230 2.86 -22.74 3.07
C LYS A 230 4.13 -22.11 3.63
N TRP A 231 4.28 -20.79 3.50
CA TRP A 231 5.46 -20.08 3.96
C TRP A 231 5.56 -20.03 5.48
N HIS A 232 4.44 -19.90 6.19
CA HIS A 232 4.41 -20.08 7.65
C HIS A 232 5.01 -21.41 8.08
N LYS A 233 4.61 -22.53 7.45
CA LYS A 233 5.13 -23.88 7.78
C LYS A 233 6.61 -24.05 7.50
N GLU A 234 7.16 -23.26 6.59
CA GLU A 234 8.58 -23.25 6.29
C GLU A 234 9.36 -22.39 7.29
N ALA A 235 8.84 -21.21 7.61
CA ALA A 235 9.42 -20.29 8.58
C ALA A 235 9.55 -20.89 9.99
N ILE A 236 8.54 -21.64 10.47
CA ILE A 236 8.59 -22.26 11.82
C ILE A 236 9.66 -23.36 11.98
N LYS A 237 10.29 -23.82 10.88
CA LYS A 237 11.40 -24.78 10.95
C LYS A 237 12.72 -24.11 11.26
N ASP A 238 12.80 -22.79 11.10
CA ASP A 238 13.98 -22.02 11.43
C ASP A 238 14.19 -22.01 12.95
N THR A 239 15.41 -22.33 13.36
CA THR A 239 15.84 -22.27 14.76
C THR A 239 17.00 -21.28 14.95
N ILE A 240 17.31 -20.51 13.91
CA ILE A 240 18.46 -19.61 13.84
C ILE A 240 18.05 -18.24 14.38
N HIS A 241 16.86 -17.78 14.01
CA HIS A 241 16.34 -16.47 14.38
C HIS A 241 15.52 -16.54 15.67
N ASP A 242 15.81 -15.66 16.62
CA ASP A 242 15.02 -15.49 17.85
C ASP A 242 13.81 -14.58 17.57
N VAL A 243 12.79 -15.13 16.93
CA VAL A 243 11.56 -14.42 16.53
C VAL A 243 10.31 -15.25 16.84
N MET A 244 9.20 -14.58 17.14
CA MET A 244 7.90 -15.24 17.27
C MET A 244 7.21 -15.27 15.91
N ILE A 245 6.87 -16.46 15.44
CA ILE A 245 6.27 -16.68 14.12
C ILE A 245 4.82 -17.13 14.30
N PHE A 246 3.90 -16.43 13.65
CA PHE A 246 2.48 -16.77 13.64
C PHE A 246 1.93 -16.83 12.23
N HIS A 247 0.85 -17.58 12.08
CA HIS A 247 -0.05 -17.46 10.95
C HIS A 247 -1.20 -16.49 11.30
N ILE A 248 -1.72 -15.73 10.34
CA ILE A 248 -2.78 -14.73 10.60
C ILE A 248 -4.05 -15.34 11.24
N ASP A 249 -4.44 -16.55 10.83
CA ASP A 249 -5.59 -17.29 11.41
C ASP A 249 -5.35 -17.89 12.82
N GLN A 250 -4.15 -17.79 13.41
CA GLN A 250 -3.87 -18.42 14.71
C GLN A 250 -4.44 -17.59 15.87
N PRO A 251 -5.30 -18.16 16.74
CA PRO A 251 -5.84 -17.44 17.90
C PRO A 251 -4.77 -16.91 18.85
N GLU A 252 -3.65 -17.62 18.96
CA GLU A 252 -2.51 -17.26 19.81
C GLU A 252 -1.90 -15.90 19.41
N LEU A 253 -2.02 -15.50 18.14
CA LEU A 253 -1.55 -14.20 17.67
C LEU A 253 -2.25 -13.07 18.43
N MET A 254 -3.59 -13.10 18.48
CA MET A 254 -4.38 -12.05 19.13
C MET A 254 -4.14 -12.01 20.64
N GLU A 255 -3.90 -13.16 21.27
CA GLU A 255 -3.47 -13.21 22.68
C GLU A 255 -2.13 -12.51 22.87
N LYS A 256 -1.13 -12.82 22.04
CA LYS A 256 0.20 -12.20 22.14
C LYS A 256 0.21 -10.71 21.86
N LEU A 257 -0.56 -10.25 20.86
CA LEU A 257 -0.69 -8.82 20.59
C LEU A 257 -1.29 -8.07 21.79
N ARG A 258 -2.24 -8.67 22.52
CA ARG A 258 -2.79 -8.10 23.76
C ARG A 258 -1.79 -8.14 24.91
N ASP A 259 -1.14 -9.27 25.14
CA ASP A 259 -0.16 -9.45 26.22
C ASP A 259 1.01 -8.45 26.10
N HIS A 260 1.42 -8.15 24.87
CA HIS A 260 2.50 -7.20 24.58
C HIS A 260 2.02 -5.74 24.49
N ILE A 261 0.75 -5.46 24.81
CA ILE A 261 0.15 -4.10 24.80
C ILE A 261 0.29 -3.46 23.41
N ILE A 262 0.22 -4.27 22.35
CA ILE A 262 0.22 -3.81 20.95
C ILE A 262 -1.20 -3.42 20.56
N ILE A 263 -2.19 -4.17 21.03
CA ILE A 263 -3.61 -3.92 20.81
C ILE A 263 -4.37 -3.88 22.14
N THR A 264 -5.47 -3.14 22.13
CA THR A 264 -6.40 -3.01 23.26
C THR A 264 -7.83 -3.16 22.78
N TYR A 265 -8.73 -3.37 23.74
CA TYR A 265 -10.16 -3.30 23.51
C TYR A 265 -10.83 -2.68 24.74
N ASP A 266 -11.90 -1.92 24.51
CA ASP A 266 -12.83 -1.46 25.53
C ASP A 266 -14.25 -1.66 24.99
N LEU A 267 -14.93 -2.70 25.50
CA LEU A 267 -16.27 -3.06 25.01
C LEU A 267 -17.33 -2.04 25.44
N GLU A 268 -17.15 -1.35 26.57
CA GLU A 268 -18.11 -0.36 27.05
C GLU A 268 -18.05 0.93 26.23
N GLU A 269 -16.84 1.36 25.87
CA GLU A 269 -16.63 2.53 25.02
C GLU A 269 -16.95 2.24 23.55
N ILE A 270 -16.51 1.10 23.00
CA ILE A 270 -16.67 0.82 21.57
C ILE A 270 -18.13 0.78 21.13
N VAL A 271 -19.04 0.25 21.98
CA VAL A 271 -20.48 0.15 21.67
C VAL A 271 -21.13 1.52 21.45
N LYS A 272 -20.53 2.59 21.99
CA LYS A 272 -20.99 3.98 21.80
C LYS A 272 -20.46 4.60 20.50
N THR A 273 -19.54 3.94 19.80
CA THR A 273 -18.88 4.47 18.61
C THR A 273 -19.61 4.12 17.31
N LYS A 274 -19.44 4.96 16.29
CA LYS A 274 -19.88 4.65 14.91
C LYS A 274 -19.20 3.40 14.33
N ARG A 275 -18.00 3.06 14.83
CA ARG A 275 -17.25 1.88 14.38
C ARG A 275 -18.00 0.60 14.72
N TYR A 276 -18.47 0.49 15.97
CA TYR A 276 -19.27 -0.65 16.38
C TYR A 276 -20.55 -0.78 15.55
N GLU A 277 -21.27 0.33 15.33
CA GLU A 277 -22.48 0.31 14.49
C GLU A 277 -22.20 -0.20 13.07
N ARG A 278 -21.07 0.19 12.45
CA ARG A 278 -20.67 -0.30 11.12
C ARG A 278 -20.39 -1.79 11.14
N ILE A 279 -19.58 -2.26 12.08
CA ILE A 279 -19.21 -3.68 12.21
C ILE A 279 -20.47 -4.54 12.41
N LYS A 280 -21.33 -4.12 13.33
CA LYS A 280 -22.60 -4.79 13.60
C LYS A 280 -23.51 -4.86 12.37
N LYS A 281 -23.65 -3.74 11.65
CA LYS A 281 -24.47 -3.68 10.43
C LYS A 281 -23.90 -4.55 9.32
N PHE A 282 -22.58 -4.56 9.14
CA PHE A 282 -21.92 -5.38 8.14
C PHE A 282 -22.04 -6.87 8.46
N GLU A 283 -21.80 -7.27 9.71
CA GLU A 283 -22.01 -8.64 10.16
C GLU A 283 -23.48 -9.07 9.94
N PHE A 284 -24.45 -8.23 10.32
CA PHE A 284 -25.86 -8.52 10.09
C PHE A 284 -26.18 -8.68 8.60
N ALA A 285 -25.63 -7.82 7.73
CA ALA A 285 -25.84 -7.88 6.29
C ALA A 285 -25.37 -9.20 5.67
N SER A 286 -24.30 -9.80 6.20
CA SER A 286 -23.78 -11.08 5.73
C SER A 286 -24.76 -12.26 5.92
N HIS A 287 -25.72 -12.13 6.84
CA HIS A 287 -26.73 -13.15 7.13
C HIS A 287 -28.11 -12.85 6.52
N LEU A 288 -28.23 -11.76 5.75
CA LEU A 288 -29.47 -11.41 5.07
C LEU A 288 -29.54 -12.09 3.71
N SER A 289 -30.38 -13.12 3.59
CA SER A 289 -30.78 -13.74 2.31
C SER A 289 -32.25 -13.42 1.99
N ASP A 290 -32.58 -13.34 0.70
CA ASP A 290 -33.96 -13.23 0.19
C ASP A 290 -34.79 -12.10 0.83
N THR A 291 -34.25 -10.88 0.81
CA THR A 291 -34.87 -9.71 1.45
C THR A 291 -35.89 -9.01 0.53
N GLU A 292 -37.08 -8.69 1.07
CA GLU A 292 -38.10 -7.88 0.37
C GLU A 292 -37.70 -6.41 0.18
N HIS A 293 -36.77 -5.92 0.99
CA HIS A 293 -36.26 -4.54 0.94
C HIS A 293 -34.77 -4.56 0.63
N PRO A 294 -34.24 -3.55 -0.09
CA PRO A 294 -32.81 -3.42 -0.31
C PRO A 294 -32.04 -3.41 1.02
N ILE A 295 -30.93 -4.15 1.11
CA ILE A 295 -30.08 -4.23 2.29
C ILE A 295 -29.68 -2.83 2.79
N GLN A 296 -29.35 -1.90 1.89
CA GLN A 296 -29.05 -0.52 2.25
C GLN A 296 -30.17 0.12 3.09
N SER A 297 -31.44 -0.08 2.69
CA SER A 297 -32.59 0.44 3.43
C SER A 297 -32.76 -0.25 4.78
N ILE A 298 -32.55 -1.57 4.83
CA ILE A 298 -32.62 -2.35 6.08
C ILE A 298 -31.57 -1.86 7.09
N LEU A 299 -30.35 -1.58 6.64
CA LEU A 299 -29.25 -1.12 7.50
C LEU A 299 -29.35 0.37 7.89
N ALA A 300 -30.08 1.16 7.12
CA ALA A 300 -30.27 2.59 7.38
C ALA A 300 -31.46 2.88 8.30
N ASP A 301 -32.57 2.13 8.15
CA ASP A 301 -33.80 2.35 8.91
C ASP A 301 -33.84 1.48 10.20
N PRO A 302 -33.94 2.09 11.40
CA PRO A 302 -33.98 1.34 12.66
C PRO A 302 -35.17 0.40 12.84
N ILE A 303 -36.32 0.70 12.23
CA ILE A 303 -37.53 -0.12 12.29
C ILE A 303 -37.34 -1.36 11.41
N LEU A 304 -36.86 -1.16 10.18
CA LEU A 304 -36.54 -2.28 9.29
C LEU A 304 -35.44 -3.15 9.90
N PHE A 305 -34.36 -2.57 10.41
CA PHE A 305 -33.29 -3.31 11.07
C PHE A 305 -33.85 -4.24 12.17
N LYS A 306 -34.69 -3.72 13.07
CA LYS A 306 -35.33 -4.52 14.13
C LYS A 306 -36.27 -5.59 13.57
N SER A 307 -37.02 -5.29 12.52
CA SER A 307 -37.92 -6.25 11.87
C SER A 307 -37.13 -7.45 11.33
N TYR A 308 -36.09 -7.21 10.52
CA TYR A 308 -35.27 -8.27 9.95
C TYR A 308 -34.43 -9.00 11.00
N LEU A 309 -33.93 -8.30 12.04
CA LEU A 309 -33.23 -8.94 13.15
C LEU A 309 -34.13 -9.95 13.90
N ASN A 310 -35.44 -9.71 13.93
CA ASN A 310 -36.40 -10.65 14.49
C ASN A 310 -36.81 -11.79 13.55
N LYS A 311 -36.57 -11.65 12.25
CA LYS A 311 -36.81 -12.70 11.23
C LYS A 311 -35.64 -13.69 11.13
N VAL A 312 -34.41 -13.28 11.43
CA VAL A 312 -33.26 -14.19 11.46
C VAL A 312 -33.33 -15.16 12.66
N ASP A 313 -32.65 -16.30 12.51
CA ASP A 313 -32.60 -17.34 13.52
C ASP A 313 -31.91 -16.86 14.82
N ILE A 314 -32.18 -17.58 15.92
CA ILE A 314 -31.70 -17.19 17.24
C ILE A 314 -30.17 -17.22 17.35
N LYS A 315 -29.48 -18.11 16.61
CA LYS A 315 -28.00 -18.19 16.65
C LYS A 315 -27.41 -16.94 16.01
N THR A 316 -27.90 -16.55 14.84
CA THR A 316 -27.50 -15.32 14.14
C THR A 316 -27.80 -14.07 14.97
N ARG A 317 -29.00 -13.98 15.55
CA ARG A 317 -29.37 -12.85 16.43
C ARG A 317 -28.45 -12.74 17.64
N LYS A 318 -28.10 -13.88 18.25
CA LYS A 318 -27.17 -13.94 19.38
C LYS A 318 -25.76 -13.48 19.00
N LYS A 319 -25.32 -13.77 17.77
CA LYS A 319 -24.03 -13.34 17.21
C LYS A 319 -24.02 -11.83 16.95
N VAL A 320 -25.01 -11.29 16.23
CA VAL A 320 -25.08 -9.85 15.90
C VAL A 320 -25.22 -8.97 17.14
N MET A 321 -25.89 -9.46 18.19
CA MET A 321 -26.10 -8.74 19.45
C MET A 321 -25.11 -9.18 20.55
N SER A 322 -24.01 -9.84 20.20
CA SER A 322 -23.19 -10.54 21.19
C SER A 322 -22.54 -9.61 22.20
N VAL A 323 -22.12 -8.42 21.77
CA VAL A 323 -21.45 -7.44 22.65
C VAL A 323 -22.44 -6.79 23.61
N GLU A 324 -23.62 -6.33 23.16
CA GLU A 324 -24.60 -5.76 24.09
C GLU A 324 -25.10 -6.81 25.09
N ARG A 325 -25.32 -8.04 24.61
CA ARG A 325 -25.72 -9.15 25.49
C ARG A 325 -24.65 -9.49 26.52
N TYR A 326 -23.37 -9.29 26.20
CA TYR A 326 -22.28 -9.47 27.15
C TYR A 326 -22.32 -8.37 28.21
N LEU A 327 -22.43 -7.10 27.81
CA LEU A 327 -22.49 -5.95 28.72
C LEU A 327 -23.71 -6.02 29.65
N GLU A 328 -24.91 -6.30 29.12
CA GLU A 328 -26.14 -6.48 29.92
C GLU A 328 -25.99 -7.58 30.98
N LYS A 329 -25.29 -8.67 30.64
CA LYS A 329 -25.03 -9.77 31.57
C LYS A 329 -23.97 -9.43 32.60
N LEU A 330 -22.99 -8.62 32.24
CA LEU A 330 -21.94 -8.15 33.13
C LEU A 330 -22.52 -7.22 34.20
N GLU A 331 -23.53 -6.41 33.87
CA GLU A 331 -24.30 -5.63 34.86
C GLU A 331 -24.99 -6.51 35.91
N THR A 332 -25.32 -7.77 35.55
CA THR A 332 -26.03 -8.71 36.43
C THR A 332 -25.08 -9.63 37.20
N SER A 333 -23.97 -10.07 36.59
CA SER A 333 -22.99 -10.98 37.21
C SER A 333 -21.62 -10.94 36.51
N ASN A 334 -20.55 -10.82 37.29
CA ASN A 334 -19.17 -10.81 36.80
C ASN A 334 -18.61 -12.21 36.48
N GLN A 335 -19.44 -13.26 36.51
CA GLN A 335 -18.99 -14.64 36.27
C GLN A 335 -18.89 -15.01 34.78
N TYR A 336 -19.46 -14.21 33.89
CA TYR A 336 -19.47 -14.50 32.46
C TYR A 336 -18.15 -14.08 31.80
N LYS A 337 -17.51 -15.01 31.09
CA LYS A 337 -16.32 -14.69 30.27
C LYS A 337 -16.75 -14.17 28.91
N ILE A 338 -15.93 -13.27 28.33
CA ILE A 338 -16.15 -12.71 26.99
C ILE A 338 -16.29 -13.86 25.97
N ALA A 339 -15.38 -14.83 26.00
CA ALA A 339 -15.34 -15.97 25.09
C ALA A 339 -16.60 -16.87 25.13
N ASP A 340 -17.42 -16.79 26.20
CA ASP A 340 -18.64 -17.59 26.32
C ASP A 340 -19.84 -16.96 25.59
N ILE A 341 -19.77 -15.65 25.29
CA ILE A 341 -20.92 -14.86 24.82
C ILE A 341 -20.61 -14.14 23.51
N VAL A 342 -19.42 -13.56 23.37
CA VAL A 342 -18.99 -12.79 22.21
C VAL A 342 -18.35 -13.72 21.19
N ASP A 343 -18.82 -13.61 19.94
CA ASP A 343 -18.23 -14.37 18.83
C ASP A 343 -16.79 -13.91 18.56
N SER A 344 -15.88 -14.85 18.27
CA SER A 344 -14.43 -14.57 18.17
C SER A 344 -14.12 -13.51 17.11
N ASP A 345 -14.65 -13.68 15.90
CA ASP A 345 -14.40 -12.75 14.78
C ASP A 345 -14.89 -11.33 15.12
N LEU A 346 -16.05 -11.23 15.78
CA LEU A 346 -16.59 -9.94 16.22
C LEU A 346 -15.73 -9.33 17.33
N PHE A 347 -15.29 -10.15 18.28
CA PHE A 347 -14.41 -9.68 19.37
C PHE A 347 -13.07 -9.19 18.81
N GLU A 348 -12.46 -9.92 17.89
CA GLU A 348 -11.22 -9.54 17.20
C GLU A 348 -11.40 -8.22 16.44
N ALA A 349 -12.52 -8.05 15.73
CA ALA A 349 -12.86 -6.80 15.05
C ALA A 349 -13.06 -5.59 15.99
N MET A 350 -13.23 -5.79 17.30
CA MET A 350 -13.34 -4.71 18.30
C MET A 350 -11.99 -4.18 18.79
N HIS A 351 -10.88 -4.85 18.45
CA HIS A 351 -9.57 -4.40 18.90
C HIS A 351 -9.12 -3.15 18.15
N GLU A 352 -8.22 -2.39 18.79
CA GLU A 352 -7.56 -1.22 18.21
C GLU A 352 -6.08 -1.21 18.63
N PRO A 353 -5.18 -0.59 17.85
CA PRO A 353 -3.79 -0.44 18.24
C PRO A 353 -3.70 0.42 19.50
N HIS A 354 -2.80 0.04 20.40
CA HIS A 354 -2.60 0.77 21.63
C HIS A 354 -2.06 2.19 21.35
N SER A 355 -2.56 3.19 22.09
CA SER A 355 -2.25 4.61 21.88
C SER A 355 -0.78 4.99 22.08
N SER A 356 -0.01 4.17 22.79
CA SER A 356 1.45 4.33 22.97
C SER A 356 2.27 4.07 21.72
N LEU A 357 1.72 3.37 20.73
CA LEU A 357 2.42 3.07 19.48
C LEU A 357 2.61 4.36 18.66
N LYS A 358 3.72 4.47 17.94
CA LYS A 358 3.93 5.55 16.96
C LYS A 358 2.82 5.50 15.90
N PRO A 359 2.37 6.64 15.34
CA PRO A 359 1.29 6.66 14.35
C PRO A 359 1.47 5.67 13.20
N LYS A 360 2.70 5.51 12.68
CA LYS A 360 3.01 4.54 11.63
C LYS A 360 2.75 3.09 12.03
N HIS A 361 3.11 2.75 13.27
CA HIS A 361 2.88 1.41 13.81
C HIS A 361 1.39 1.19 14.07
N GLN A 362 0.66 2.23 14.51
CA GLN A 362 -0.80 2.13 14.61
C GLN A 362 -1.42 1.81 13.25
N ASP A 363 -0.98 2.47 12.17
CA ASP A 363 -1.49 2.20 10.82
C ASP A 363 -1.18 0.77 10.34
N LEU A 364 0.02 0.26 10.63
CA LEU A 364 0.38 -1.13 10.32
C LEU A 364 -0.45 -2.15 11.09
N ILE A 365 -0.63 -1.92 12.40
CA ILE A 365 -1.43 -2.79 13.26
C ILE A 365 -2.91 -2.71 12.87
N TRP A 366 -3.40 -1.54 12.44
CA TRP A 366 -4.74 -1.42 11.86
C TRP A 366 -4.91 -2.28 10.63
N LYS A 367 -3.94 -2.27 9.71
CA LYS A 367 -3.94 -3.17 8.55
C LYS A 367 -4.00 -4.63 9.00
N LEU A 368 -3.14 -5.05 9.92
CA LEU A 368 -3.14 -6.42 10.46
C LEU A 368 -4.51 -6.80 11.06
N LEU A 369 -5.08 -5.96 11.93
CA LEU A 369 -6.38 -6.23 12.58
C LEU A 369 -7.52 -6.37 11.57
N VAL A 370 -7.51 -5.53 10.52
CA VAL A 370 -8.48 -5.59 9.44
C VAL A 370 -8.32 -6.86 8.59
N ASN A 371 -7.08 -7.33 8.38
CA ASN A 371 -6.85 -8.59 7.67
C ASN A 371 -7.22 -9.82 8.51
N ILE A 372 -7.06 -9.76 9.85
CA ILE A 372 -7.52 -10.80 10.77
C ILE A 372 -9.06 -10.86 10.80
N ALA A 373 -9.71 -9.71 10.97
CA ALA A 373 -11.17 -9.62 11.10
C ALA A 373 -11.75 -8.49 10.21
N PRO A 374 -11.99 -8.75 8.91
CA PRO A 374 -12.43 -7.75 7.93
C PRO A 374 -13.92 -7.42 8.07
N LYS A 375 -14.32 -6.88 9.22
CA LYS A 375 -15.72 -6.60 9.56
C LYS A 375 -16.08 -5.10 9.51
N ASP A 376 -15.10 -4.21 9.49
CA ASP A 376 -15.33 -2.76 9.31
C ASP A 376 -14.95 -2.34 7.89
N VAL A 377 -15.96 -2.17 7.03
CA VAL A 377 -15.78 -1.78 5.62
C VAL A 377 -15.06 -0.45 5.43
N LEU A 378 -15.15 0.48 6.39
CA LEU A 378 -14.45 1.77 6.29
C LEU A 378 -12.95 1.58 6.53
N PHE A 379 -12.60 0.81 7.56
CA PHE A 379 -11.21 0.55 7.92
C PHE A 379 -10.55 -0.39 6.90
N LEU A 380 -11.31 -1.36 6.38
CA LEU A 380 -10.90 -2.16 5.24
C LEU A 380 -10.53 -1.27 4.06
N TYR A 381 -11.37 -0.30 3.69
CA TYR A 381 -11.05 0.66 2.63
C TYR A 381 -9.84 1.57 2.94
N TRP A 382 -9.59 1.93 4.20
CA TRP A 382 -8.48 2.81 4.56
C TRP A 382 -7.13 2.10 4.63
N TYR A 383 -7.10 0.91 5.23
CA TYR A 383 -5.87 0.21 5.57
C TYR A 383 -5.53 -0.93 4.60
N ASP A 384 -6.52 -1.55 3.96
CA ASP A 384 -6.31 -2.56 2.93
C ASP A 384 -7.27 -2.42 1.75
N LYS A 385 -6.93 -1.50 0.84
CA LYS A 385 -7.72 -1.26 -0.37
C LYS A 385 -7.79 -2.47 -1.30
N GLN A 386 -6.76 -3.31 -1.32
CA GLN A 386 -6.74 -4.46 -2.22
C GLN A 386 -7.77 -5.48 -1.75
N GLU A 387 -7.67 -5.91 -0.49
CA GLU A 387 -8.64 -6.83 0.13
C GLU A 387 -10.05 -6.25 0.07
N PHE A 388 -10.20 -4.94 0.31
CA PHE A 388 -11.50 -4.26 0.13
C PHE A 388 -12.09 -4.46 -1.27
N TYR A 389 -11.29 -4.28 -2.32
CA TYR A 389 -11.77 -4.41 -3.69
C TYR A 389 -12.13 -5.87 -4.03
N GLU A 390 -11.32 -6.82 -3.59
CA GLU A 390 -11.57 -8.25 -3.77
C GLU A 390 -12.89 -8.66 -3.11
N GLN A 391 -13.11 -8.26 -1.85
CA GLN A 391 -14.37 -8.54 -1.15
C GLN A 391 -15.55 -7.78 -1.78
N TYR A 392 -15.37 -6.51 -2.17
CA TYR A 392 -16.43 -5.68 -2.72
C TYR A 392 -17.09 -6.29 -3.95
N ASP A 393 -16.32 -6.93 -4.83
CA ASP A 393 -16.87 -7.57 -6.04
C ASP A 393 -17.71 -8.81 -5.73
N THR A 394 -17.57 -9.42 -4.54
CA THR A 394 -18.42 -10.53 -4.09
C THR A 394 -19.74 -10.08 -3.45
N TRP A 395 -19.84 -8.81 -3.03
CA TRP A 395 -21.02 -8.30 -2.35
C TRP A 395 -22.18 -8.04 -3.30
N ASN A 396 -23.40 -8.26 -2.81
CA ASN A 396 -24.59 -7.93 -3.59
C ASN A 396 -24.72 -6.42 -3.83
N GLU A 397 -25.49 -6.04 -4.86
CA GLU A 397 -25.57 -4.66 -5.32
C GLU A 397 -26.05 -3.66 -4.25
N SER A 398 -26.96 -4.07 -3.37
CA SER A 398 -27.49 -3.19 -2.33
C SER A 398 -26.53 -3.01 -1.16
N LEU A 399 -25.78 -4.05 -0.79
CA LEU A 399 -24.70 -3.94 0.19
C LEU A 399 -23.59 -3.02 -0.33
N GLN A 400 -23.23 -3.15 -1.61
CA GLN A 400 -22.29 -2.25 -2.28
C GLN A 400 -22.69 -0.77 -2.16
N ASP A 401 -23.98 -0.45 -2.36
CA ASP A 401 -24.48 0.93 -2.22
C ASP A 401 -24.39 1.45 -0.79
N TRP A 402 -24.69 0.60 0.19
CA TRP A 402 -24.51 0.93 1.61
C TRP A 402 -23.05 1.19 1.97
N VAL A 403 -22.12 0.35 1.47
CA VAL A 403 -20.69 0.54 1.73
C VAL A 403 -20.18 1.83 1.10
N ILE A 404 -20.54 2.12 -0.16
CA ILE A 404 -20.17 3.38 -0.81
C ILE A 404 -20.68 4.58 -0.01
N ALA A 405 -21.95 4.56 0.40
CA ALA A 405 -22.52 5.63 1.22
C ALA A 405 -21.79 5.79 2.56
N THR A 406 -21.46 4.67 3.20
CA THR A 406 -20.71 4.64 4.47
C THR A 406 -19.33 5.26 4.31
N ILE A 407 -18.58 4.89 3.28
CA ILE A 407 -17.25 5.43 3.02
C ILE A 407 -17.33 6.93 2.70
N ARG A 408 -18.22 7.34 1.79
CA ARG A 408 -18.36 8.75 1.40
C ARG A 408 -18.76 9.69 2.54
N ASN A 409 -19.51 9.20 3.52
CA ASN A 409 -19.92 10.00 4.67
C ASN A 409 -18.80 10.19 5.71
N ASN A 410 -17.65 9.53 5.53
CA ASN A 410 -16.52 9.57 6.46
C ASN A 410 -15.18 9.99 5.79
N ILE A 411 -15.20 10.42 4.52
CA ILE A 411 -14.04 10.96 3.80
C ILE A 411 -14.09 12.49 3.77
#